data_AF-A0A7V4IZH4-F1
#
_entry.id   AF-A0A7V4IZH4-F1
#
_cell.length_a   1.000
_cell.length_b   1.000
_cell.length_c   1.000
_cell.angle_alpha   90.00
_cell.angle_beta   90.00
_cell.angle_gamma   90.00
#
_symmetry.space_group_name_H-M   'P 1'
#
loop_
_entity.id
_entity.type
_entity.pdbx_description
1 polymer ?
#
loop_
_entity_poly.entity_id
_entity_poly.type
_entity_poly.pdbx_seq_one_letter_code
_entity_poly.pdbx_strand_id
1 'polypeptide(L)'
;MSENMDFCDKYLDVLQNIESAIIMVYNEFPSDFTDHDVSYALEALIDHYTAEKIGREPKAFSLDERPEVTFKLVKHFCDWRLGRKVMEIKNKLDEDEGVEVEKEPIDPEGRKTIDEIIQCLKTVLKSVHRWNKHYGRKGYLDFISQYIK
;
A
#
# COMPACT_ATOMS: atom_id res chain seq x y z
N MET A 1 7.83 8.09 22.85
CA MET A 1 7.40 8.94 21.72
C MET A 1 8.52 9.20 20.72
N SER A 2 9.80 9.14 21.10
CA SER A 2 10.94 9.34 20.19
C SER A 2 11.16 8.22 19.16
N GLU A 3 11.02 6.94 19.54
CA GLU A 3 11.29 5.81 18.63
C GLU A 3 10.33 5.69 17.43
N ASN A 4 9.04 5.99 17.62
CA ASN A 4 8.07 5.96 16.52
C ASN A 4 8.25 7.12 15.53
N MET A 5 8.74 8.28 16.00
CA MET A 5 8.98 9.43 15.15
C MET A 5 10.19 9.18 14.24
N ASP A 6 11.26 8.60 14.80
CA ASP A 6 12.44 8.18 14.05
C ASP A 6 12.12 7.13 12.96
N PHE A 7 11.22 6.18 13.25
CA PHE A 7 10.76 5.22 12.23
C PHE A 7 10.01 5.90 11.09
N CYS A 8 9.01 6.74 11.41
CA CYS A 8 8.21 7.40 10.38
C CYS A 8 9.05 8.31 9.49
N ASP A 9 10.05 9.01 10.05
CA ASP A 9 10.96 9.85 9.28
C ASP A 9 11.88 9.01 8.38
N LYS A 10 12.40 7.90 8.91
CA LYS A 10 13.29 6.99 8.16
C LYS A 10 12.60 6.31 6.97
N TYR A 11 11.33 5.95 7.09
CA TYR A 11 10.58 5.22 6.05
C TYR A 11 9.46 6.06 5.43
N LEU A 12 9.53 7.39 5.56
CA LEU A 12 8.51 8.31 5.09
C LEU A 12 8.15 8.07 3.62
N ASP A 13 9.16 7.81 2.80
CA ASP A 13 9.02 7.58 1.37
C ASP A 13 8.25 6.29 1.05
N VAL A 14 8.46 5.21 1.80
CA VAL A 14 7.70 3.95 1.68
C VAL A 14 6.28 4.12 2.19
N LEU A 15 6.10 4.79 3.33
CA LEU A 15 4.80 5.07 3.92
C LEU A 15 3.94 5.90 2.96
N GLN A 16 4.51 6.95 2.36
CA GLN A 16 3.86 7.77 1.34
C GLN A 16 3.50 6.96 0.10
N ASN A 17 4.35 6.05 -0.39
CA ASN A 17 3.98 5.20 -1.52
C ASN A 17 2.76 4.32 -1.21
N ILE A 18 2.67 3.75 0.00
CA ILE A 18 1.52 2.95 0.43
C ILE A 18 0.26 3.83 0.53
N GLU A 19 0.36 5.00 1.15
CA GLU A 19 -0.77 5.92 1.31
C GLU A 19 -1.25 6.50 -0.03
N SER A 20 -0.34 6.84 -0.95
CA SER A 20 -0.68 7.23 -2.32
C SER A 20 -1.44 6.14 -3.06
N ALA A 21 -1.03 4.88 -2.96
CA ALA A 21 -1.75 3.76 -3.56
C ALA A 21 -3.18 3.65 -3.01
N ILE A 22 -3.36 3.80 -1.69
CA ILE A 22 -4.69 3.77 -1.07
C ILE A 22 -5.55 4.95 -1.57
N ILE A 23 -4.99 6.15 -1.68
CA ILE A 23 -5.71 7.33 -2.17
C ILE A 23 -6.08 7.21 -3.64
N MET A 24 -5.23 6.59 -4.47
CA MET A 24 -5.58 6.30 -5.86
C MET A 24 -6.86 5.45 -5.96
N VAL A 25 -7.00 4.43 -5.11
CA VAL A 25 -8.23 3.62 -5.06
C VAL A 25 -9.42 4.41 -4.48
N TYR A 26 -9.17 5.24 -3.46
CA TYR A 26 -10.21 6.10 -2.89
C TYR A 26 -10.79 7.08 -3.91
N ASN A 27 -9.95 7.65 -4.75
CA ASN A 27 -10.37 8.58 -5.80
C ASN A 27 -11.17 7.89 -6.92
N GLU A 28 -10.90 6.61 -7.18
CA GLU A 28 -11.66 5.79 -8.13
C GLU A 28 -13.02 5.36 -7.57
N PHE A 29 -13.08 5.04 -6.27
CA PHE A 29 -14.29 4.52 -5.60
C PHE A 29 -14.69 5.33 -4.36
N PRO A 30 -14.93 6.66 -4.46
CA PRO A 30 -15.03 7.54 -3.29
C PRO A 30 -16.24 7.25 -2.40
N SER A 31 -17.37 6.77 -2.94
CA SER A 31 -18.57 6.42 -2.16
C SER A 31 -18.45 5.08 -1.44
N ASP A 32 -17.85 4.08 -2.07
CA ASP A 32 -17.94 2.68 -1.67
C ASP A 32 -16.68 2.13 -1.02
N PHE A 33 -15.56 2.84 -1.13
CA PHE A 33 -14.30 2.48 -0.49
C PHE A 33 -14.22 2.98 0.94
N THR A 34 -13.77 2.10 1.84
CA THR A 34 -13.84 2.31 3.29
C THR A 34 -12.56 1.89 3.97
N ASP A 35 -12.38 2.34 5.22
CA ASP A 35 -11.26 1.92 6.04
C ASP A 35 -11.23 0.40 6.26
N HIS A 36 -12.39 -0.28 6.20
CA HIS A 36 -12.44 -1.74 6.29
C HIS A 36 -11.83 -2.42 5.06
N ASP A 37 -12.12 -1.89 3.86
CA ASP A 37 -11.52 -2.40 2.62
C ASP A 37 -9.99 -2.22 2.65
N VAL A 38 -9.51 -1.08 3.16
CA VAL A 38 -8.09 -0.80 3.37
C VAL A 38 -7.47 -1.79 4.36
N SER A 39 -8.06 -1.94 5.55
CA SER A 39 -7.57 -2.87 6.57
C SER A 39 -7.46 -4.29 6.01
N TYR A 40 -8.50 -4.76 5.31
CA TYR A 40 -8.51 -6.13 4.79
C TYR A 40 -7.41 -6.36 3.74
N ALA A 41 -7.19 -5.39 2.85
CA ALA A 41 -6.10 -5.46 1.87
C ALA A 41 -4.71 -5.44 2.53
N LEU A 42 -4.49 -4.58 3.54
CA LEU A 42 -3.21 -4.48 4.24
C LEU A 42 -2.92 -5.72 5.09
N GLU A 43 -3.91 -6.30 5.75
CA GLU A 43 -3.79 -7.57 6.47
C GLU A 43 -3.41 -8.70 5.53
N ALA A 44 -4.07 -8.81 4.37
CA ALA A 44 -3.72 -9.77 3.34
C ALA A 44 -2.28 -9.59 2.82
N LEU A 45 -1.79 -8.36 2.65
CA LEU A 45 -0.41 -8.09 2.25
C LEU A 45 0.61 -8.44 3.33
N ILE A 46 0.29 -8.14 4.59
CA ILE A 46 1.15 -8.52 5.73
C ILE A 46 1.29 -10.05 5.77
N ASP A 47 0.19 -10.78 5.62
CA ASP A 47 0.19 -12.23 5.58
C ASP A 47 0.96 -12.77 4.36
N HIS A 48 0.80 -12.15 3.19
CA HIS A 48 1.53 -12.49 1.97
C HIS A 48 3.05 -12.41 2.17
N TYR A 49 3.53 -11.25 2.61
CA TYR A 49 4.97 -11.04 2.83
C TYR A 49 5.50 -11.85 4.03
N THR A 50 4.66 -12.11 5.04
CA THR A 50 5.04 -12.99 6.17
C THR A 50 5.23 -14.43 5.71
N ALA A 51 4.32 -14.95 4.87
CA ALA A 51 4.44 -16.29 4.28
C ALA A 51 5.71 -16.40 3.42
N GLU A 52 5.94 -15.40 2.56
CA GLU A 52 7.13 -15.32 1.72
C GLU A 52 8.42 -15.34 2.56
N LYS A 53 8.47 -14.52 3.63
CA LYS A 53 9.62 -14.47 4.54
C LYS A 53 9.99 -15.84 5.13
N ILE A 54 8.99 -16.67 5.43
CA ILE A 54 9.20 -18.00 6.02
C ILE A 54 9.27 -19.12 4.97
N GLY A 55 9.36 -18.78 3.68
CA GLY A 55 9.48 -19.73 2.58
C GLY A 55 8.20 -20.54 2.32
N ARG A 56 7.03 -20.00 2.68
CA ARG A 56 5.72 -20.61 2.41
C ARG A 56 5.00 -19.86 1.31
N GLU A 57 4.14 -20.56 0.59
CA GLU A 57 3.22 -19.92 -0.34
C GLU A 57 2.19 -19.08 0.43
N PRO A 58 1.96 -17.81 0.01
CA PRO A 58 0.88 -16.98 0.50
C PRO A 58 -0.48 -17.66 0.32
N LYS A 59 -1.40 -17.46 1.27
CA LYS A 59 -2.78 -17.91 1.11
C LYS A 59 -3.42 -17.17 -0.06
N ALA A 60 -4.28 -17.86 -0.81
CA ALA A 60 -5.20 -17.21 -1.73
C ALA A 60 -6.24 -16.45 -0.90
N PHE A 61 -6.32 -15.13 -1.07
CA PHE A 61 -7.35 -14.30 -0.46
C PHE A 61 -8.50 -14.16 -1.46
N SER A 62 -9.73 -14.43 -1.01
CA SER A 62 -10.94 -14.05 -1.74
C SER A 62 -11.27 -12.61 -1.34
N LEU A 63 -10.60 -11.66 -1.99
CA LEU A 63 -10.87 -10.24 -1.83
C LEU A 63 -11.99 -9.83 -2.77
N ASP A 64 -12.92 -9.01 -2.27
CA ASP A 64 -13.85 -8.29 -3.15
C ASP A 64 -13.07 -7.27 -4.00
N GLU A 65 -13.70 -6.74 -5.05
CA GLU A 65 -13.05 -5.88 -6.06
C GLU A 65 -12.20 -4.76 -5.46
N ARG A 66 -12.73 -3.97 -4.51
CA ARG A 66 -12.01 -2.81 -3.96
C ARG A 66 -10.81 -3.20 -3.08
N PRO A 67 -10.92 -4.12 -2.10
CA PRO A 67 -9.75 -4.66 -1.41
C PRO A 67 -8.75 -5.31 -2.37
N GLU A 68 -9.20 -5.99 -3.43
CA GLU A 68 -8.31 -6.63 -4.41
C GLU A 68 -7.49 -5.60 -5.20
N VAL A 69 -8.13 -4.52 -5.68
CA VAL A 69 -7.43 -3.41 -6.35
C VAL A 69 -6.43 -2.75 -5.40
N THR A 70 -6.82 -2.51 -4.15
CA THR A 70 -5.94 -1.95 -3.12
C THR A 70 -4.74 -2.85 -2.86
N PHE A 71 -4.97 -4.16 -2.70
CA PHE A 71 -3.93 -5.16 -2.52
C PHE A 71 -2.92 -5.10 -3.67
N LYS A 72 -3.39 -5.15 -4.92
CA LYS A 72 -2.53 -5.14 -6.11
C LYS A 72 -1.69 -3.87 -6.20
N LEU A 73 -2.30 -2.71 -5.98
CA LEU A 73 -1.62 -1.43 -6.13
C LEU A 73 -0.60 -1.18 -5.02
N VAL A 74 -0.94 -1.48 -3.77
CA VAL A 74 0.03 -1.38 -2.65
C VAL A 74 1.15 -2.40 -2.84
N LYS A 75 0.84 -3.63 -3.27
CA LYS A 75 1.84 -4.67 -3.56
C LYS A 75 2.83 -4.22 -4.64
N HIS A 76 2.35 -3.56 -5.69
CA HIS A 76 3.21 -3.02 -6.75
C HIS A 76 4.31 -2.12 -6.17
N PHE A 77 3.95 -1.16 -5.31
CA PHE A 77 4.94 -0.29 -4.66
C PHE A 77 5.85 -1.03 -3.68
N CYS A 78 5.29 -1.95 -2.88
CA CYS A 78 6.09 -2.78 -1.97
C CYS A 78 7.12 -3.63 -2.73
N ASP A 79 6.72 -4.28 -3.82
CA ASP A 79 7.61 -5.08 -4.66
C ASP A 79 8.71 -4.23 -5.30
N TRP A 80 8.37 -3.04 -5.78
CA TRP A 80 9.37 -2.09 -6.28
C TRP A 80 10.37 -1.68 -5.20
N ARG A 81 9.91 -1.46 -3.95
CA ARG A 81 10.77 -1.16 -2.79
C ARG A 81 11.64 -2.32 -2.34
N LEU A 82 11.23 -3.56 -2.61
CA LEU A 82 12.05 -4.75 -2.45
C LEU A 82 13.12 -4.89 -3.56
N GLY A 83 13.13 -3.98 -4.55
CA GLY A 83 14.04 -4.04 -5.70
C GLY A 83 13.59 -5.06 -6.75
N ARG A 84 12.31 -5.38 -6.81
CA ARG A 84 11.75 -6.25 -7.85
C ARG A 84 11.43 -5.44 -9.10
N LYS A 85 11.48 -6.11 -10.25
CA LYS A 85 10.97 -5.57 -11.52
C LYS A 85 9.44 -5.51 -11.43
N VAL A 86 8.88 -4.37 -11.80
CA VAL A 86 7.43 -4.14 -11.81
C VAL A 86 7.02 -3.50 -13.13
N MET A 87 5.78 -3.77 -13.56
CA MET A 87 5.19 -3.16 -14.75
C MET A 87 4.38 -1.93 -14.33
N GLU A 88 4.62 -0.78 -14.96
CA GLU A 88 3.79 0.42 -14.85
C GLU A 88 3.04 0.66 -16.16
N ILE A 89 1.82 1.20 -16.07
CA ILE A 89 1.08 1.67 -17.24
C ILE A 89 1.37 3.16 -17.40
N LYS A 90 2.04 3.56 -18.49
CA LYS A 90 2.24 4.98 -18.84
C LYS A 90 1.21 5.43 -19.87
N ASN A 91 0.91 6.74 -19.84
CA ASN A 91 0.02 7.46 -20.75
C ASN A 91 -1.48 7.11 -20.64
N LYS A 92 -2.12 7.45 -19.52
CA LYS A 92 -3.60 7.41 -19.36
C LYS A 92 -4.36 8.50 -20.16
N LEU A 93 -3.69 9.25 -21.03
CA LEU A 93 -4.32 10.38 -21.73
C LEU A 93 -5.13 9.94 -22.96
N ASP A 94 -4.85 8.76 -23.50
CA ASP A 94 -5.62 8.16 -24.60
C ASP A 94 -6.20 6.83 -24.10
N GLU A 95 -7.54 6.75 -24.08
CA GLU A 95 -8.32 5.67 -23.44
C GLU A 95 -8.07 4.26 -24.01
N ASP A 96 -7.30 4.13 -25.09
CA ASP A 96 -7.10 2.88 -25.83
C ASP A 96 -5.64 2.37 -25.93
N GLU A 97 -4.61 3.10 -25.45
CA GLU A 97 -3.20 2.66 -25.59
C GLU A 97 -2.33 2.97 -24.37
N GLY A 98 -2.69 2.40 -23.22
CA GLY A 98 -1.77 2.32 -22.10
C GLY A 98 -0.57 1.44 -22.47
N VAL A 99 0.63 2.00 -22.53
CA VAL A 99 1.84 1.22 -22.77
C VAL A 99 2.33 0.66 -21.44
N GLU A 100 2.37 -0.66 -21.32
CA GLU A 100 3.06 -1.33 -20.23
C GLU A 100 4.57 -1.13 -20.38
N VAL A 101 5.17 -0.50 -19.38
CA VAL A 101 6.59 -0.21 -19.34
C VAL A 101 7.17 -0.86 -18.10
N GLU A 102 8.25 -1.59 -18.29
CA GLU A 102 9.02 -2.14 -17.17
C GLU A 102 9.71 -0.98 -16.43
N LYS A 103 9.50 -0.91 -15.12
CA LYS A 103 10.20 0.04 -14.26
C LYS A 103 11.46 -0.60 -13.71
N GLU A 104 12.56 0.13 -13.85
CA GLU A 104 13.83 -0.29 -13.29
C GLU A 104 13.74 -0.48 -11.76
N PRO A 105 14.39 -1.52 -11.21
CA PRO A 105 14.47 -1.71 -9.77
C PRO A 105 15.01 -0.48 -9.06
N ILE A 106 14.55 -0.26 -7.82
CA ILE A 106 15.13 0.78 -6.99
C ILE A 106 16.62 0.51 -6.73
N ASP A 107 17.38 1.59 -6.60
CA ASP A 107 18.80 1.57 -6.25
C ASP A 107 19.04 0.66 -5.02
N PRO A 108 20.11 -0.16 -4.99
CA PRO A 108 20.41 -1.05 -3.87
C PRO A 108 20.38 -0.38 -2.49
N GLU A 109 20.81 0.88 -2.39
CA GLU A 109 20.83 1.66 -1.14
C GLU A 109 19.41 2.07 -0.70
N GLY A 110 18.50 2.18 -1.65
CA GLY A 110 17.08 2.48 -1.44
C GLY A 110 16.21 1.25 -1.15
N ARG A 111 16.72 0.04 -1.38
CA ARG A 111 15.97 -1.22 -1.18
C ARG A 111 15.61 -1.42 0.29
N LYS A 112 14.42 -1.96 0.49
CA LYS A 112 13.93 -2.39 1.79
C LYS A 112 13.94 -3.90 1.89
N THR A 113 14.09 -4.40 3.09
CA THR A 113 13.90 -5.80 3.45
C THR A 113 12.41 -6.11 3.57
N ILE A 114 12.06 -7.40 3.49
CA ILE A 114 10.68 -7.85 3.73
C ILE A 114 10.19 -7.43 5.12
N ASP A 115 11.06 -7.46 6.13
CA ASP A 115 10.72 -7.03 7.49
C ASP A 115 10.40 -5.54 7.58
N GLU A 116 11.16 -4.69 6.89
CA GLU A 116 10.87 -3.26 6.82
C GLU A 116 9.55 -2.98 6.11
N ILE A 117 9.25 -3.70 5.02
CA ILE A 117 7.96 -3.60 4.31
C ILE A 117 6.80 -4.02 5.21
N ILE A 118 6.90 -5.17 5.88
CA ILE A 118 5.87 -5.64 6.82
C ILE A 118 5.67 -4.61 7.93
N GLN A 119 6.75 -4.01 8.44
CA GLN A 119 6.65 -3.00 9.48
C GLN A 119 5.98 -1.71 8.98
N CYS A 120 6.27 -1.27 7.75
CA CYS A 120 5.58 -0.13 7.13
C CYS A 120 4.08 -0.41 6.96
N LEU A 121 3.70 -1.58 6.44
CA LEU A 121 2.30 -1.99 6.31
C LEU A 121 1.57 -2.01 7.66
N LYS A 122 2.21 -2.55 8.71
CA LYS A 122 1.67 -2.55 10.08
C LYS A 122 1.52 -1.14 10.64
N THR A 123 2.44 -0.22 10.33
CA THR A 123 2.35 1.17 10.75
C THR A 123 1.15 1.87 10.11
N VAL A 124 0.95 1.68 8.80
CA VAL A 124 -0.24 2.21 8.09
C VAL A 124 -1.52 1.58 8.64
N LEU A 125 -1.58 0.25 8.80
CA LEU A 125 -2.75 -0.46 9.35
C LEU A 125 -3.12 0.05 10.77
N LYS A 126 -2.12 0.34 11.62
CA LYS A 126 -2.37 0.96 12.93
C LYS A 126 -3.00 2.36 12.80
N SER A 127 -2.57 3.14 11.81
CA SER A 127 -3.18 4.43 11.48
C SER A 127 -4.64 4.24 11.05
N VAL A 128 -4.90 3.29 10.14
CA VAL A 128 -6.26 2.94 9.69
C VAL A 128 -7.18 2.65 10.88
N HIS A 129 -6.77 1.73 11.76
CA HIS A 129 -7.55 1.38 12.94
C HIS A 129 -7.76 2.55 13.91
N ARG A 130 -6.73 3.39 14.10
CA ARG A 130 -6.85 4.57 14.95
C ARG A 130 -7.93 5.51 14.42
N TRP A 131 -7.84 5.92 13.17
CA TRP A 131 -8.75 6.91 12.60
C TRP A 131 -10.15 6.34 12.37
N ASN A 132 -10.26 5.08 11.95
CA ASN A 132 -11.54 4.39 11.85
C ASN A 132 -12.30 4.38 13.20
N LYS A 133 -11.60 4.06 14.29
CA LYS A 133 -12.18 4.06 15.64
C LYS A 133 -12.67 5.43 16.07
N HIS A 134 -11.99 6.51 15.68
CA HIS A 134 -12.32 7.87 16.11
C HIS A 134 -13.33 8.59 15.22
N TYR A 135 -13.36 8.27 13.92
CA TYR A 135 -14.11 9.05 12.92
C TYR A 135 -14.98 8.18 11.99
N GLY A 136 -15.12 6.88 12.28
CA GLY A 136 -16.07 6.00 11.61
C GLY A 136 -15.55 5.39 10.31
N ARG A 137 -16.47 4.97 9.44
CA ARG A 137 -16.23 4.08 8.29
C ARG A 137 -15.15 4.56 7.30
N LYS A 138 -14.91 5.86 7.20
CA LYS A 138 -13.91 6.49 6.32
C LYS A 138 -12.95 7.41 7.08
N GLY A 139 -12.90 7.26 8.40
CA GLY A 139 -12.14 8.17 9.26
C GLY A 139 -10.67 8.28 8.86
N TYR A 140 -10.05 7.17 8.47
CA TYR A 140 -8.68 7.17 7.96
C TYR A 140 -8.60 7.83 6.58
N LEU A 141 -9.44 7.42 5.63
CA LEU A 141 -9.44 7.96 4.26
C LEU A 141 -9.66 9.47 4.22
N ASP A 142 -10.60 9.98 5.02
CA ASP A 142 -10.88 11.41 5.15
C ASP A 142 -9.72 12.17 5.81
N PHE A 143 -8.97 11.53 6.70
CA PHE A 143 -7.77 12.11 7.30
C PHE A 143 -6.61 12.18 6.29
N ILE A 144 -6.22 11.05 5.68
CA ILE A 144 -5.03 10.99 4.83
C ILE A 144 -5.19 11.74 3.49
N SER A 145 -6.42 11.84 2.96
CA SER A 145 -6.71 12.60 1.73
C SER A 145 -6.44 14.11 1.85
N GLN A 146 -6.28 14.63 3.07
CA GLN A 146 -5.87 16.02 3.30
C GLN A 146 -4.37 16.26 3.08
N TYR A 147 -3.56 15.18 3.13
CA TYR A 147 -2.10 15.25 3.10
C TYR A 147 -1.49 14.66 1.83
N ILE A 148 -2.17 13.71 1.20
CA ILE A 148 -1.75 13.03 -0.03
C ILE A 148 -2.60 13.55 -1.20
N LYS A 149 -1.95 14.03 -2.26
CA LYS A 149 -2.58 14.56 -3.47
C LYS A 149 -2.28 13.71 -4.69
#